data_AF-A0A1V5I742-F1
#
_entry.id   AF-A0A1V5I742-F1
#
_cell.length_a   1.000
_cell.length_b   1.000
_cell.length_c   1.000
_cell.angle_alpha   90.00
_cell.angle_beta   90.00
_cell.angle_gamma   90.00
#
_symmetry.space_group_name_H-M   'P 1'
#
loop_
_entity.id
_entity.type
_entity.pdbx_description
1 polymer ?
#
loop_
_entity_poly.entity_id
_entity_poly.type
_entity_poly.pdbx_seq_one_letter_code
_entity_poly.pdbx_strand_id
1 'polypeptide(L)' 'MATLEKTLTVRLTPEERMAVEEYAKENNMTIAQLARASLLEKIEDAYDLEVYTAWLKSKRETVSFEDLMKECGFSEDDL' A
#
# COMPACT_ATOMS: atom_id res chain seq x y z
N MET A 1 -11.21 -27.14 -12.25
CA MET A 1 -10.37 -25.92 -12.17
C MET A 1 -9.51 -26.05 -10.92
N ALA A 2 -8.19 -26.11 -11.04
CA ALA A 2 -7.33 -26.07 -9.87
C ALA A 2 -7.35 -24.64 -9.32
N THR A 3 -7.75 -24.46 -8.07
CA THR A 3 -7.60 -23.19 -7.36
C THR A 3 -6.10 -22.90 -7.22
N LEU A 4 -5.65 -21.75 -7.72
CA LEU A 4 -4.28 -21.24 -7.64
C LEU A 4 -3.96 -20.71 -6.23
N GLU A 5 -4.43 -21.39 -5.20
CA GLU A 5 -4.20 -21.00 -3.82
C GLU A 5 -2.80 -21.44 -3.39
N LYS A 6 -2.07 -20.53 -2.75
CA LYS A 6 -0.75 -20.77 -2.17
C LYS A 6 -0.80 -20.48 -0.68
N THR A 7 -0.25 -21.38 0.11
CA THR A 7 -0.11 -21.23 1.56
C THR A 7 1.31 -20.82 1.90
N LEU A 8 1.44 -19.89 2.84
CA LEU A 8 2.71 -19.45 3.41
C LEU A 8 2.80 -19.93 4.86
N THR A 9 3.92 -20.55 5.21
CA THR A 9 4.24 -20.91 6.59
C THR A 9 5.46 -20.13 7.01
N VAL A 10 5.32 -19.27 8.02
CA VAL A 10 6.41 -18.46 8.57
C VAL A 10 6.67 -18.94 9.99
N ARG A 11 7.93 -19.24 10.29
CA ARG A 11 8.37 -19.54 11.66
C ARG A 11 8.73 -18.23 12.34
N LEU A 12 8.18 -18.02 13.52
CA LEU A 12 8.46 -16.87 14.37
C LEU A 12 9.17 -17.33 15.65
N THR A 13 10.05 -16.50 16.19
CA THR A 13 10.50 -16.66 17.58
C THR A 13 9.33 -16.41 18.54
N PRO A 14 9.45 -16.82 19.82
CA PRO A 14 8.43 -16.51 20.82
C PRO A 14 8.13 -15.00 20.92
N GLU A 15 9.16 -14.15 20.85
CA GLU A 15 9.05 -12.70 20.95
C GLU A 15 8.37 -12.09 19.72
N GLU A 16 8.77 -12.52 18.52
CA GLU A 16 8.13 -12.11 17.27
C GLU A 16 6.65 -12.51 17.24
N ARG A 17 6.33 -13.72 17.70
CA ARG A 17 4.94 -14.19 17.79
C ARG A 17 4.11 -13.30 18.71
N MET A 18 4.64 -12.95 19.89
CA MET A 18 3.94 -12.07 20.83
C MET A 18 3.66 -10.70 20.20
N ALA A 19 4.67 -10.07 19.60
CA ALA A 19 4.52 -8.77 18.96
C ALA A 19 3.49 -8.80 17.82
N VAL A 20 3.52 -9.83 16.96
CA VAL A 20 2.58 -9.98 15.85
C VAL A 20 1.15 -10.23 16.34
N GLU A 21 0.98 -11.05 17.39
CA GLU A 21 -0.33 -11.33 17.99
C GLU A 21 -0.93 -10.09 18.64
N GLU A 22 -0.14 -9.32 19.40
CA GLU A 22 -0.59 -8.07 20.04
C GLU A 22 -0.98 -7.02 19.00
N TYR A 23 -0.14 -6.76 18.01
CA TYR A 23 -0.43 -5.81 16.95
C TYR A 23 -1.69 -6.17 16.16
N ALA A 24 -1.83 -7.43 15.76
CA ALA A 24 -3.00 -7.90 15.03
C ALA A 24 -4.28 -7.73 15.87
N LYS A 25 -4.21 -8.02 17.18
CA LYS A 25 -5.33 -7.82 18.11
C LYS A 25 -5.73 -6.35 18.26
N GLU A 26 -4.76 -5.45 18.45
CA GLU A 26 -5.01 -4.01 18.57
C GLU A 26 -5.70 -3.43 17.31
N ASN A 27 -5.38 -3.98 16.15
CA ASN A 27 -5.94 -3.56 14.86
C ASN A 27 -7.19 -4.36 14.42
N ASN A 28 -7.73 -5.23 15.27
CA ASN A 28 -8.87 -6.11 14.95
C ASN A 28 -8.65 -6.96 13.67
N MET A 29 -7.44 -7.47 13.49
CA MET A 29 -7.03 -8.29 12.36
C MET A 29 -6.56 -9.68 12.82
N THR A 30 -6.65 -10.67 11.94
CA THR A 30 -5.92 -11.93 12.09
C THR A 30 -4.48 -11.79 11.62
N ILE A 31 -3.57 -12.62 12.15
CA ILE A 31 -2.17 -12.70 11.67
C ILE A 31 -2.10 -12.88 10.15
N ALA A 32 -3.00 -13.69 9.59
CA ALA A 32 -3.03 -13.94 8.15
C ALA A 32 -3.49 -12.71 7.35
N GLN A 33 -4.43 -11.91 7.87
CA GLN A 33 -4.81 -10.63 7.25
C GLN A 33 -3.66 -9.65 7.29
N LEU A 34 -3.00 -9.51 8.45
CA LEU A 34 -1.83 -8.66 8.60
C LEU A 34 -0.73 -9.06 7.62
N ALA A 35 -0.35 -10.34 7.60
CA ALA A 35 0.71 -10.84 6.71
C ALA A 35 0.38 -10.62 5.22
N ARG A 36 -0.88 -10.80 4.82
CA ARG A 36 -1.32 -10.53 3.44
C ARG A 36 -1.24 -9.04 3.12
N ALA A 37 -1.77 -8.18 4.00
CA ALA A 37 -1.76 -6.73 3.80
C ALA A 37 -0.31 -6.21 3.69
N SER A 38 0.56 -6.56 4.64
CA SER A 38 1.96 -6.11 4.64
C SER A 38 2.76 -6.65 3.44
N LEU A 39 2.42 -7.83 2.91
CA LEU A 39 3.06 -8.33 1.70
C LEU A 39 2.63 -7.54 0.45
N LEU A 40 1.33 -7.27 0.33
CA LEU A 40 0.79 -6.52 -0.81
C LEU A 40 1.26 -5.06 -0.79
N GLU A 41 1.24 -4.41 0.37
CA GLU A 41 1.74 -3.05 0.55
C GLU A 41 3.19 -2.90 0.07
N LYS A 42 4.08 -3.83 0.43
CA LYS A 42 5.48 -3.81 -0.05
C LYS A 42 5.61 -3.98 -1.57
N ILE A 43 4.70 -4.73 -2.19
CA ILE A 43 4.69 -4.91 -3.64
C ILE A 43 4.19 -3.62 -4.30
N GLU A 44 3.11 -3.05 -3.77
CA GLU A 44 2.53 -1.78 -4.23
C GLU A 44 3.54 -0.63 -4.13
N ASP A 45 4.22 -0.46 -2.98
CA ASP A 45 5.27 0.55 -2.79
C ASP A 45 6.37 0.47 -3.86
N ALA A 46 6.77 -0.75 -4.24
CA ALA A 46 7.79 -0.96 -5.26
C ALA A 46 7.29 -0.55 -6.66
N TYR A 47 6.05 -0.90 -6.99
CA TYR A 47 5.42 -0.50 -8.26
C TYR A 47 5.18 1.01 -8.32
N ASP A 48 4.67 1.60 -7.25
CA ASP A 48 4.41 3.05 -7.16
C ASP A 48 5.70 3.84 -7.34
N LEU A 49 6.78 3.41 -6.68
CA LEU A 49 8.09 4.04 -6.84
C LEU A 49 8.63 3.92 -8.27
N GLU A 50 8.44 2.77 -8.92
CA GLU A 50 8.85 2.55 -10.31
C GLU A 50 8.10 3.51 -11.26
N VAL A 51 6.77 3.55 -11.16
CA VAL A 51 5.91 4.40 -11.99
C VAL A 51 6.22 5.87 -11.76
N TYR A 52 6.35 6.29 -10.50
CA TYR A 52 6.70 7.67 -10.16
C TYR A 52 8.07 8.06 -10.70
N THR A 53 9.07 7.19 -10.58
CA THR A 53 10.42 7.43 -11.10
C THR A 53 10.43 7.54 -12.63
N ALA A 54 9.64 6.70 -13.31
CA ALA A 54 9.50 6.76 -14.76
C ALA A 54 8.83 8.08 -15.20
N TRP A 55 7.81 8.53 -14.45
CA TRP A 55 7.16 9.81 -14.69
C TRP A 55 8.14 10.99 -14.53
N LEU A 56 8.95 11.02 -13.47
CA LEU A 56 9.97 12.07 -13.26
C LEU A 56 10.96 12.15 -14.43
N LYS A 57 11.33 11.01 -15.03
CA LYS A 57 12.24 10.95 -16.19
C LYS A 57 11.58 11.37 -17.50
N SER A 58 10.25 11.32 -17.58
CA SER A 58 9.50 11.55 -18.82
C SER A 58 9.46 13.02 -19.27
N LYS A 59 10.02 13.96 -18.48
CA LYS A 59 9.98 15.42 -18.73
C LYS A 59 8.58 15.97 -19.02
N ARG A 60 7.55 15.30 -18.51
CA ARG A 60 6.17 15.77 -18.63
C ARG A 60 6.02 17.09 -17.88
N GLU A 61 5.16 17.94 -18.43
CA GLU A 61 4.83 19.21 -17.79
C GLU A 61 4.07 18.95 -16.48
N THR A 62 4.40 19.75 -15.48
CA THR A 62 3.72 19.75 -14.19
C THR A 62 2.85 21.00 -14.12
N VAL A 63 1.61 20.85 -13.67
CA VAL A 63 0.74 21.98 -13.34
C VAL A 63 0.81 22.27 -11.85
N SER A 64 0.53 23.51 -11.45
CA SER A 64 0.39 23.84 -10.03
C SER A 64 -0.86 23.17 -9.45
N PHE A 65 -0.91 22.99 -8.13
CA PHE A 65 -2.10 22.44 -7.48
C PHE A 65 -3.36 23.29 -7.75
N GLU A 66 -3.23 24.62 -7.71
CA GLU A 66 -4.31 25.56 -8.01
C GLU A 66 -4.83 25.41 -9.45
N ASP A 67 -3.92 25.27 -10.42
CA ASP A 67 -4.30 25.12 -11.83
C ASP A 67 -4.96 23.75 -12.09
N LEU A 68 -4.46 22.69 -11.44
CA LEU A 68 -5.07 21.35 -11.50
C LEU A 68 -6.49 21.35 -10.94
N MET A 69 -6.71 22.02 -9.80
CA MET A 69 -8.04 22.12 -9.18
C MET A 69 -9.03 22.84 -10.11
N LYS A 70 -8.61 23.94 -10.73
CA LYS A 70 -9.40 24.67 -11.73
C LYS A 70 -9.71 23.80 -12.95
N GLU A 71 -8.74 23.04 -13.46
CA GLU A 71 -8.92 22.14 -14.61
C GLU A 71 -9.90 21.01 -14.29
N CYS A 72 -9.84 20.44 -13.07
CA CYS A 72 -10.71 19.38 -12.61
C CYS A 72 -12.11 19.86 -12.17
N GLY A 73 -12.34 21.18 -12.08
CA GLY A 73 -13.62 21.76 -11.69
C GLY A 73 -13.92 21.71 -10.19
N PHE A 74 -12.88 21.62 -9.35
CA PHE A 74 -13.01 21.76 -7.90
C PHE A 74 -12.81 23.23 -7.49
N SER A 75 -13.65 23.72 -6.58
CA SER A 75 -13.47 25.00 -5.92
C SER A 75 -12.86 24.83 -4.54
N GLU A 76 -12.24 25.88 -3.99
CA GLU A 76 -11.73 25.85 -2.60
C GLU A 76 -12.85 25.60 -1.58
N ASP A 77 -14.10 25.91 -1.94
CA ASP A 77 -15.28 25.70 -1.12
C ASP A 77 -15.75 24.22 -1.09
N ASP A 78 -15.19 23.35 -1.95
CA ASP A 78 -15.53 21.91 -2.03
C ASP A 78 -14.66 21.02 -1.10
N LEU A 79 -13.70 21.60 -0.37
CA LEU A 79 -12.80 20.92 0.59
C LEU A 79 -13.25 21.10 2.05
#